data_AF-A0A9E4D9Z9-F1
#
_entry.id   AF-A0A9E4D9Z9-F1
#
_cell.length_a   1.000
_cell.length_b   1.000
_cell.length_c   1.000
_cell.angle_alpha   90.00
_cell.angle_beta   90.00
_cell.angle_gamma   90.00
#
_symmetry.space_group_name_H-M   'P 1'
#
loop_
_entity.id
_entity.type
_entity.pdbx_description
1 polymer ?
#
loop_
_entity_poly.entity_id
_entity_poly.type
_entity_poly.pdbx_seq_one_letter_code
_entity_poly.pdbx_strand_id
1 'polypeptide(L)' 'ALSCDGCAEGIEATITRMASDPQYTPPIIYSRDERHRMVFRAEARLAAGTGLLPGQPVTLERPQ' A
#
# COMPACT_ATOMS: atom_id res chain seq x y z
N ALA A 1 1.68 8.29 6.37
CA ALA A 1 2.24 9.02 5.22
C ALA A 1 2.29 8.09 4.01
N LEU A 2 1.98 8.63 2.83
CA LEU A 2 2.20 7.98 1.54
C LEU A 2 3.45 8.60 0.89
N SER A 3 4.30 7.75 0.31
CA SER A 3 5.42 8.17 -0.53
C SER A 3 5.41 7.42 -1.87
N CYS A 4 5.84 8.10 -2.93
CA CYS A 4 6.03 7.52 -4.26
C CYS A 4 7.02 8.34 -5.07
N ASP A 5 7.60 7.72 -6.10
CA ASP A 5 8.59 8.34 -6.95
C ASP A 5 7.98 9.53 -7.71
N GLY A 6 8.42 10.75 -7.37
CA GLY A 6 7.95 11.99 -8.00
C GLY A 6 6.67 12.61 -7.41
N CYS A 7 6.13 12.04 -6.32
CA CYS A 7 4.98 12.60 -5.62
C CYS A 7 5.38 13.70 -4.65
N ALA A 8 4.45 14.61 -4.34
CA ALA A 8 4.66 15.60 -3.28
C ALA A 8 4.84 14.93 -1.91
N GLU A 9 5.63 15.53 -1.04
CA GLU A 9 5.77 15.06 0.34
C GLU A 9 4.50 15.35 1.16
N GLY A 10 4.30 14.59 2.25
CA GLY A 10 3.20 14.83 3.18
C GLY A 10 1.83 14.39 2.66
N ILE A 11 1.76 13.51 1.66
CA ILE A 11 0.49 12.96 1.19
C ILE A 11 -0.11 12.07 2.28
N GLU A 12 -1.34 12.38 2.66
CA GLU A 12 -2.14 11.56 3.56
C GLU A 12 -3.14 10.71 2.79
N ALA A 13 -3.37 9.50 3.31
CA ALA A 13 -4.34 8.56 2.77
C ALA A 13 -5.23 8.06 3.91
N THR A 14 -6.54 7.97 3.65
CA THR A 14 -7.51 7.44 4.60
C THR A 14 -7.91 6.04 4.20
N ILE A 15 -7.68 5.07 5.08
CA ILE A 15 -8.13 3.69 4.85
C ILE A 15 -9.66 3.65 4.95
N THR A 16 -10.32 3.25 3.86
CA THR A 16 -11.78 3.12 3.80
C THR A 16 -12.25 1.70 4.05
N ARG A 17 -11.39 0.71 3.81
CA ARG A 17 -11.69 -0.71 4.02
C ARG A 17 -10.42 -1.49 4.30
N MET A 18 -10.51 -2.40 5.26
CA MET A 18 -9.54 -3.49 5.43
C MET A 18 -10.26 -4.83 5.24
N ALA A 19 -9.61 -5.75 4.53
CA ALA A 19 -10.08 -7.13 4.45
C ALA A 19 -10.01 -7.80 5.84
N SER A 20 -11.05 -8.55 6.20
CA SER A 20 -11.10 -9.37 7.43
C SER A 20 -10.20 -10.59 7.33
N ASP A 21 -10.01 -11.09 6.11
CA ASP A 21 -9.34 -12.35 5.84
C ASP A 21 -8.03 -12.14 5.07
N PRO A 22 -6.97 -12.91 5.38
CA PRO A 22 -5.70 -12.82 4.69
C PRO A 22 -5.85 -13.34 3.25
N GLN A 23 -5.19 -12.66 2.32
CA GLN A 23 -5.08 -13.05 0.92
C GLN A 23 -3.68 -13.61 0.68
N TYR A 24 -3.63 -14.89 0.29
CA TYR A 24 -2.38 -15.49 -0.16
C TYR A 24 -2.12 -15.05 -1.60
N THR A 25 -1.16 -14.13 -1.77
CA THR A 25 -0.61 -13.77 -3.08
C THR A 25 0.84 -14.24 -3.10
N PRO A 26 1.14 -15.38 -3.73
CA PRO A 26 2.52 -15.85 -3.79
C PRO A 26 3.38 -14.77 -4.45
N PRO A 27 4.48 -14.34 -3.82
CA PRO A 27 5.34 -13.31 -4.39
C PRO A 27 5.95 -13.83 -5.70
N ILE A 28 6.11 -12.93 -6.69
CA ILE A 28 6.80 -13.26 -7.95
C ILE A 28 8.27 -13.64 -7.67
N ILE A 29 8.86 -13.10 -6.59
CA ILE A 29 10.16 -13.51 -6.07
C ILE A 29 9.93 -14.43 -4.87
N TYR A 30 10.28 -15.70 -5.01
CA TYR A 30 10.24 -16.67 -3.91
C TYR A 30 11.39 -16.41 -2.94
N SER A 31 11.08 -15.90 -1.75
CA SER A 31 11.97 -16.00 -0.59
C SER A 31 11.36 -16.99 0.41
N ARG A 32 12.18 -17.83 1.06
CA ARG A 32 11.69 -18.79 2.08
C ARG A 32 11.07 -18.07 3.28
N ASP A 33 11.42 -16.81 3.51
CA ASP A 33 10.94 -15.99 4.62
C ASP A 33 9.50 -15.49 4.36
N GLU A 34 9.16 -15.19 3.10
CA GLU A 34 7.84 -14.69 2.71
C GLU A 34 6.69 -15.69 2.93
N ARG A 35 6.99 -17.00 3.07
CA ARG A 35 5.98 -18.08 3.10
C ARG A 35 4.94 -17.95 4.22
N HIS A 36 5.27 -17.23 5.29
CA HIS A 36 4.46 -17.12 6.51
C HIS A 36 3.81 -15.76 6.70
N ARG A 37 3.96 -14.83 5.74
CA ARG A 37 3.41 -13.48 5.90
C ARG A 37 1.93 -13.49 5.54
N MET A 38 1.08 -13.20 6.53
CA MET A 38 -0.33 -12.90 6.29
C MET A 38 -0.42 -11.54 5.61
N VAL A 39 -0.82 -11.52 4.33
CA VAL A 39 -1.02 -10.29 3.57
C VAL A 39 -2.53 -9.98 3.56
N PHE A 40 -2.89 -8.72 3.79
CA PHE A 40 -4.28 -8.27 3.77
C PHE A 40 -4.43 -7.14 2.77
N ARG A 41 -5.55 -7.11 2.03
CA ARG A 41 -5.87 -5.97 1.17
C ARG A 41 -6.44 -4.84 2.02
N ALA A 42 -5.84 -3.66 1.89
CA ALA A 42 -6.40 -2.40 2.34
C ALA A 42 -6.76 -1.54 1.13
N GLU A 43 -7.89 -0.84 1.22
CA GLU A 43 -8.31 0.15 0.24
C GLU A 43 -8.26 1.51 0.93
N ALA A 44 -7.56 2.45 0.30
CA ALA A 44 -7.38 3.80 0.83
C ALA A 44 -7.81 4.83 -0.20
N ARG A 45 -8.32 5.95 0.28
CA ARG A 45 -8.70 7.11 -0.52
C ARG A 45 -7.70 8.23 -0.28
N LEU A 46 -7.32 8.88 -1.37
CA LEU A 46 -6.40 10.02 -1.40
C LEU A 46 -7.17 11.29 -1.76
N ALA A 47 -6.67 12.44 -1.33
CA ALA A 47 -7.16 13.72 -1.82
C ALA A 47 -6.92 13.85 -3.35
N ALA A 48 -7.70 14.70 -4.01
CA ALA A 48 -7.49 14.97 -5.43
C ALA A 48 -6.16 15.71 -5.66
N GLY A 49 -5.54 15.49 -6.82
CA GLY A 49 -4.35 16.26 -7.24
C GLY A 49 -3.03 15.84 -6.60
N THR A 50 -2.94 14.63 -6.04
CA THR A 50 -1.69 14.09 -5.46
C THR A 50 -0.61 13.74 -6.48
N GLY A 51 -0.92 13.82 -7.79
CA GLY A 51 0.00 13.48 -8.87
C GLY A 51 0.23 11.97 -9.07
N LEU A 52 -0.45 11.12 -8.28
CA LEU A 52 -0.32 9.66 -8.38
C LEU A 52 -0.96 9.13 -9.66
N LEU A 53 -0.21 8.33 -10.43
CA LEU A 53 -0.69 7.70 -11.65
C LEU A 53 -1.23 6.28 -11.37
N PRO A 54 -2.23 5.81 -12.14
CA PRO A 54 -2.67 4.41 -12.05
C PRO A 54 -1.52 3.43 -12.31
N GLY A 55 -1.36 2.46 -11.41
CA GLY A 55 -0.29 1.44 -11.49
C GLY A 55 1.07 1.86 -10.93
N GLN A 56 1.21 3.10 -10.47
CA GLN A 56 2.44 3.57 -9.84
C GLN A 56 2.66 2.89 -8.47
N PRO A 57 3.85 2.31 -8.23
CA PRO A 57 4.19 1.79 -6.90
C PRO A 57 4.19 2.89 -5.85
N VAL A 58 3.69 2.57 -4.65
CA VAL A 58 3.64 3.48 -3.51
C VAL A 58 4.10 2.77 -2.25
N THR A 59 4.65 3.53 -1.31
CA THR A 59 4.94 3.08 0.05
C THR A 59 4.01 3.79 1.03
N LEU A 60 3.54 3.05 2.03
CA LEU A 60 2.62 3.52 3.05
C LEU A 60 3.19 3.23 4.43
N GLU A 61 3.28 4.26 5.27
CA GLU A 61 3.74 4.14 6.64
C GLU A 61 2.72 4.78 7.60
N ARG A 62 2.52 4.18 8.78
CA ARG A 62 1.73 4.84 9.84
C ARG A 62 2.60 5.90 10.52
N PRO A 63 2.11 7.15 10.65
CA PRO A 63 2.74 8.09 11.56
C PRO A 63 2.67 7.49 12.98
N GLN A 64 3.78 7.53 13.69
CA GLN A 64 3.90 7.01 15.06
C GLN A 64 3.30 7.99 16.07
#